data_AF-A0A803TSR4-F1
#
_entry.id   AF-A0A803TSR4-F1
#
_cell.length_a   1.000
_cell.length_b   1.000
_cell.length_c   1.000
_cell.angle_alpha   90.00
_cell.angle_beta   90.00
_cell.angle_gamma   90.00
#
_symmetry.space_group_name_H-M   'P 1'
#
loop_
_entity.id
_entity.type
_entity.pdbx_description
1 polymer ?
#
loop_
_entity_poly.entity_id
_entity_poly.type
_entity_poly.pdbx_seq_one_letter_code
_entity_poly.pdbx_strand_id
1 'polypeptide(L)'
;MEQAYGAGKAGGAFDPQTFLRQPHTILRMVSWLFSIVVFGSIVNEGYINKPNEMEEYCIYNRNQNACNYGITVGVLAFLSCLLYLALDVYFPQISSVKDRKKAVLSDIGVSGFWAFLWFVSFCFLADQWRVSKREDNPMNEGADAARAAIAFSFFSIFTWASLAFLGFRRLGEITFQEEYNTLFPTSPPVLP
;
A
#
# COMPACT_ATOMS: atom_id res chain seq x y z
N MET A 1 13.22 31.13 -27.23
CA MET A 1 12.55 29.98 -26.58
C MET A 1 13.62 28.91 -26.47
N GLU A 2 14.34 28.90 -25.35
CA GLU A 2 15.55 28.10 -25.16
C GLU A 2 15.18 26.64 -24.87
N GLN A 3 15.66 25.74 -25.74
CA GLN A 3 15.78 24.32 -25.46
C GLN A 3 16.99 24.14 -24.55
N ALA A 4 16.75 24.02 -23.24
CA ALA A 4 17.76 23.60 -22.28
C ALA A 4 18.11 22.12 -22.55
N TYR A 5 19.42 21.85 -22.59
CA TYR A 5 20.07 20.58 -22.88
C TYR A 5 19.28 19.34 -22.43
N GLY A 6 18.79 18.60 -23.42
CA GLY A 6 18.18 17.29 -23.23
C GLY A 6 19.23 16.27 -22.81
N ALA A 7 19.29 15.98 -21.51
CA ALA A 7 19.62 14.64 -21.07
C ALA A 7 18.51 13.74 -21.61
N GLY A 8 18.82 12.95 -22.66
CA GLY A 8 17.86 12.04 -23.28
C GLY A 8 17.16 11.22 -22.21
N LYS A 9 15.84 11.05 -22.32
CA LYS A 9 15.12 10.03 -21.56
C LYS A 9 15.94 8.75 -21.69
N ALA A 10 16.48 8.25 -20.58
CA ALA A 10 17.12 6.94 -20.51
C ALA A 10 16.02 5.86 -20.65
N GLY A 11 15.36 5.83 -21.81
CA GLY A 11 14.30 4.92 -22.16
C GLY A 11 14.87 3.73 -22.89
N GLY A 12 15.40 2.76 -22.15
CA GLY A 12 15.33 1.38 -22.63
C GLY A 12 13.85 1.00 -22.78
N ALA A 13 13.53 0.09 -23.71
CA ALA A 13 12.17 -0.45 -23.82
C ALA A 13 11.71 -0.93 -22.44
N PHE A 14 10.50 -0.53 -22.02
CA PHE A 14 9.91 -1.05 -20.77
C PHE A 14 9.89 -2.58 -20.88
N ASP A 15 10.70 -3.24 -20.05
CA ASP A 15 10.72 -4.69 -19.96
C ASP A 15 9.85 -5.11 -18.77
N PRO A 16 8.61 -5.58 -19.00
CA PRO A 16 7.69 -5.98 -17.94
C PRO A 16 8.28 -7.08 -17.06
N GLN A 17 9.16 -7.92 -17.62
CA GLN A 17 9.73 -9.05 -16.91
C GLN A 17 10.75 -8.61 -15.84
N THR A 18 11.56 -7.61 -16.15
CA THR A 18 12.51 -7.04 -15.16
C THR A 18 11.79 -6.22 -14.10
N PHE A 19 10.70 -5.54 -14.46
CA PHE A 19 9.85 -4.80 -13.51
C PHE A 19 9.16 -5.73 -12.49
N LEU A 20 8.56 -6.83 -12.96
CA LEU A 20 7.88 -7.81 -12.10
C LEU A 20 8.84 -8.60 -11.19
N ARG A 21 10.14 -8.59 -11.49
CA ARG A 21 11.17 -9.24 -10.64
C ARG A 21 11.69 -8.35 -9.52
N GLN A 22 11.35 -7.06 -9.49
CA GLN A 22 11.80 -6.19 -8.40
C GLN A 22 11.07 -6.55 -7.11
N PRO A 23 11.78 -6.87 -6.00
CA PRO A 23 11.15 -7.30 -4.75
C PRO A 23 10.20 -6.25 -4.18
N HIS A 24 10.51 -4.97 -4.40
CA HIS A 24 9.66 -3.84 -4.04
C HIS A 24 8.30 -3.86 -4.77
N THR A 25 8.32 -4.05 -6.09
CA THR A 25 7.12 -4.13 -6.93
C THR A 25 6.29 -5.36 -6.62
N ILE A 26 6.92 -6.51 -6.36
CA ILE A 26 6.24 -7.74 -5.93
C ILE A 26 5.48 -7.48 -4.63
N LEU A 27 6.15 -6.91 -3.61
CA LEU A 27 5.49 -6.57 -2.35
C LEU A 27 4.34 -5.56 -2.54
N ARG A 28 4.48 -4.62 -3.46
CA ARG A 28 3.42 -3.67 -3.82
C ARG A 28 2.18 -4.38 -4.37
N MET A 29 2.37 -5.31 -5.30
CA MET A 29 1.29 -6.13 -5.86
C MET A 29 0.64 -7.01 -4.81
N VAL A 30 1.42 -7.59 -3.89
CA VAL A 30 0.89 -8.38 -2.76
C VAL A 30 0.04 -7.49 -1.84
N SER A 31 0.54 -6.32 -1.44
CA SER A 31 -0.23 -5.35 -0.64
C SER A 31 -1.52 -4.91 -1.34
N TRP A 32 -1.48 -4.75 -2.66
CA TRP A 32 -2.65 -4.43 -3.48
C TRP A 32 -3.68 -5.58 -3.50
N LEU A 33 -3.24 -6.83 -3.61
CA LEU A 33 -4.14 -7.99 -3.51
C LEU A 33 -4.74 -8.12 -2.12
N PHE A 34 -3.94 -7.92 -1.06
CA PHE A 34 -4.43 -8.01 0.32
C PHE A 34 -5.50 -6.96 0.61
N SER A 35 -5.34 -5.73 0.11
CA SER A 35 -6.37 -4.71 0.29
C SER A 35 -7.69 -5.08 -0.39
N ILE A 36 -7.64 -5.65 -1.61
CA ILE A 36 -8.82 -6.19 -2.31
C ILE A 36 -9.50 -7.28 -1.49
N VAL A 37 -8.74 -8.22 -0.94
CA VAL A 37 -9.31 -9.29 -0.12
C VAL A 37 -10.02 -8.72 1.10
N VAL A 38 -9.44 -7.73 1.79
CA VAL A 38 -10.03 -7.14 2.99
C VAL A 38 -11.31 -6.37 2.67
N PHE A 39 -11.27 -5.35 1.80
CA PHE A 39 -12.50 -4.58 1.57
C PHE A 39 -13.54 -5.41 0.81
N GLY A 40 -13.12 -6.28 -0.10
CA GLY A 40 -14.02 -7.12 -0.89
C GLY A 40 -14.78 -8.13 -0.02
N SER A 41 -14.11 -8.77 0.94
CA SER A 41 -14.78 -9.68 1.88
C SER A 41 -15.80 -8.95 2.76
N ILE A 42 -15.47 -7.76 3.26
CA ILE A 42 -16.39 -6.98 4.10
C ILE A 42 -17.58 -6.42 3.29
N VAL A 43 -17.36 -5.92 2.07
CA VAL A 43 -18.46 -5.38 1.23
C VAL A 43 -19.41 -6.48 0.78
N ASN A 44 -18.91 -7.67 0.45
CA ASN A 44 -19.74 -8.74 -0.09
C ASN A 44 -20.47 -9.56 0.99
N GLU A 45 -19.81 -9.85 2.11
CA GLU A 45 -20.31 -10.78 3.12
C GLU A 45 -20.22 -10.22 4.56
N GLY A 46 -19.80 -8.96 4.72
CA GLY A 46 -19.65 -8.34 6.03
C GLY A 46 -20.94 -7.76 6.62
N TYR A 47 -22.05 -7.78 5.88
CA TYR A 47 -23.35 -7.29 6.32
C TYR A 47 -24.35 -8.43 6.30
N ILE A 48 -24.90 -8.77 7.46
CA ILE A 48 -25.80 -9.91 7.66
C ILE A 48 -27.04 -9.49 8.44
N ASN A 49 -28.16 -10.15 8.19
CA ASN A 49 -29.39 -9.98 8.96
C ASN A 49 -29.62 -11.16 9.92
N LYS A 50 -30.39 -10.95 10.98
CA LYS A 50 -30.88 -12.08 11.78
C LYS A 50 -32.00 -12.78 11.02
N PRO A 51 -32.27 -14.08 11.30
CA PRO A 51 -33.40 -14.78 10.68
C PRO A 51 -34.76 -14.10 10.85
N ASN A 52 -34.92 -13.31 11.92
CA ASN A 52 -36.18 -12.63 12.27
C ASN A 52 -36.14 -11.11 12.03
N GLU A 53 -35.04 -10.56 11.51
CA GLU A 53 -34.87 -9.12 11.25
C GLU A 53 -34.60 -8.91 9.76
N MET A 54 -35.21 -7.88 9.14
CA MET A 54 -34.93 -7.53 7.74
C MET A 54 -33.73 -6.60 7.57
N GLU A 55 -33.26 -5.99 8.66
CA GLU A 55 -32.15 -5.03 8.63
C GLU A 55 -30.79 -5.75 8.69
N GLU A 56 -29.86 -5.29 7.87
CA GLU A 56 -28.50 -5.80 7.81
C GLU A 56 -27.58 -5.05 8.77
N TYR A 57 -26.77 -5.81 9.50
CA TYR A 57 -25.81 -5.30 10.45
C TYR A 57 -24.41 -5.80 10.11
N CYS A 58 -23.41 -4.97 10.41
CA CYS A 58 -22.02 -5.37 10.30
C CYS A 58 -21.76 -6.65 11.13
N ILE A 59 -21.12 -7.64 10.52
CA ILE A 59 -20.83 -8.94 11.11
C ILE A 59 -19.93 -8.85 12.35
N TYR A 60 -19.15 -7.77 12.46
CA TYR A 60 -18.34 -7.44 13.63
C TYR A 60 -19.19 -6.77 14.71
N ASN A 61 -19.77 -7.57 15.61
CA ASN A 61 -20.50 -7.12 16.81
C ASN A 61 -21.60 -6.08 16.52
N ARG A 62 -22.24 -6.16 15.33
CA ARG A 62 -23.24 -5.19 14.84
C ARG A 62 -22.73 -3.74 14.84
N ASN A 63 -21.42 -3.55 14.87
CA ASN A 63 -20.77 -2.26 14.96
C ASN A 63 -20.45 -1.76 13.56
N GLN A 64 -21.27 -0.84 13.05
CA GLN A 64 -21.11 -0.28 11.71
C GLN A 64 -19.74 0.40 11.51
N ASN A 65 -19.15 0.94 12.57
CA ASN A 65 -17.83 1.56 12.49
C ASN A 65 -16.73 0.54 12.20
N ALA A 66 -16.90 -0.74 12.58
CA ALA A 66 -15.92 -1.79 12.30
C ALA A 66 -15.85 -2.10 10.80
N CYS A 67 -16.99 -2.39 10.17
CA CYS A 67 -17.04 -2.62 8.72
C CYS A 67 -16.61 -1.38 7.95
N ASN A 68 -17.12 -0.19 8.30
CA ASN A 68 -16.74 1.05 7.64
C ASN A 68 -15.24 1.33 7.74
N TYR A 69 -14.61 1.06 8.89
CA TYR A 69 -13.18 1.21 9.07
C TYR A 69 -12.40 0.27 8.14
N GLY A 70 -12.71 -1.04 8.14
CA GLY A 70 -12.04 -2.02 7.29
C GLY A 70 -12.19 -1.73 5.80
N ILE A 71 -13.39 -1.33 5.35
CA ILE A 71 -13.66 -0.92 3.98
C ILE A 71 -12.84 0.32 3.62
N THR A 72 -12.87 1.36 4.46
CA THR A 72 -12.18 2.62 4.17
C THR A 72 -10.68 2.42 4.08
N VAL A 73 -10.08 1.72 5.05
CA VAL A 73 -8.65 1.38 5.04
C VAL A 73 -8.30 0.57 3.80
N GLY A 74 -9.08 -0.48 3.49
CA GLY A 74 -8.84 -1.33 2.32
C GLY A 74 -8.92 -0.56 1.00
N VAL A 75 -9.95 0.25 0.78
CA VAL A 75 -10.13 1.02 -0.47
C VAL A 75 -9.03 2.07 -0.63
N LEU A 76 -8.71 2.82 0.42
CA LEU A 76 -7.67 3.84 0.35
C LEU A 76 -6.28 3.23 0.16
N ALA A 77 -6.00 2.07 0.78
CA ALA A 77 -4.77 1.32 0.55
C ALA A 77 -4.70 0.80 -0.89
N PHE A 78 -5.80 0.28 -1.45
CA PHE A 78 -5.91 -0.13 -2.85
C PHE A 78 -5.55 1.02 -3.82
N LEU A 79 -6.15 2.20 -3.63
CA LEU A 79 -5.87 3.38 -4.46
C LEU A 79 -4.42 3.86 -4.29
N SER A 80 -3.92 3.84 -3.05
CA SER A 80 -2.51 4.17 -2.76
C SER A 80 -1.57 3.22 -3.49
N CYS A 81 -1.83 1.91 -3.46
CA CYS A 81 -1.04 0.93 -4.21
C CYS A 81 -1.05 1.20 -5.72
N LEU A 82 -2.20 1.52 -6.32
CA LEU A 82 -2.27 1.87 -7.75
C LEU A 82 -1.43 3.10 -8.09
N LEU A 83 -1.52 4.16 -7.26
CA LEU A 83 -0.73 5.38 -7.44
C LEU A 83 0.77 5.08 -7.38
N TYR A 84 1.22 4.32 -6.39
CA TYR A 84 2.64 3.98 -6.23
C TYR A 84 3.13 2.95 -7.24
N LEU A 85 2.28 2.04 -7.74
CA LEU A 85 2.62 1.17 -8.87
C LEU A 85 2.86 2.00 -10.14
N ALA A 86 2.02 3.00 -10.41
CA ALA A 86 2.26 3.93 -11.50
C ALA A 86 3.58 4.70 -11.29
N LEU A 87 3.84 5.18 -10.07
CA LEU A 87 5.11 5.82 -9.72
C LEU A 87 6.31 4.91 -9.99
N ASP A 88 6.24 3.63 -9.60
CA ASP A 88 7.28 2.63 -9.84
C ASP A 88 7.55 2.45 -11.36
N VAL A 89 6.51 2.48 -12.20
CA VAL A 89 6.66 2.42 -13.68
C VAL A 89 7.37 3.67 -14.22
N TYR A 90 7.06 4.85 -13.69
CA TYR A 90 7.68 6.10 -14.13
C TYR A 90 9.04 6.37 -13.48
N PHE A 91 9.37 5.70 -12.37
CA PHE A 91 10.57 5.96 -11.57
C PHE A 91 11.88 5.93 -12.37
N PRO A 92 12.12 4.96 -13.30
CA PRO A 92 13.33 4.95 -14.11
C PRO A 92 13.49 6.18 -15.02
N GLN A 93 12.38 6.80 -15.42
CA GLN A 93 12.36 7.96 -16.33
C GLN A 93 12.70 9.28 -15.62
N ILE A 94 12.71 9.31 -14.28
CA ILE A 94 13.05 10.50 -13.50
C ILE A 94 14.57 10.74 -13.62
N SER A 95 15.00 11.85 -14.22
CA SER A 95 16.43 12.18 -14.37
C SER A 95 17.04 12.84 -13.13
N SER A 96 16.21 13.57 -12.36
CA SER A 96 16.63 14.33 -11.18
C SER A 96 16.75 13.43 -9.94
N VAL A 97 17.96 13.39 -9.37
CA VAL A 97 18.24 12.66 -8.11
C VAL A 97 17.39 13.20 -6.95
N LYS A 98 17.16 14.52 -6.92
CA LYS A 98 16.34 15.18 -5.90
C LYS A 98 14.88 14.72 -5.95
N ASP A 99 14.32 14.56 -7.15
CA ASP A 99 12.94 14.12 -7.31
C ASP A 99 12.77 12.64 -6.99
N ARG A 100 13.75 11.79 -7.37
CA ARG A 100 13.81 10.39 -6.94
C ARG A 100 13.84 10.27 -5.42
N LYS A 101 14.65 11.09 -4.74
CA LYS A 101 14.74 11.11 -3.28
C LYS A 101 13.40 11.47 -2.62
N LYS A 102 12.72 12.51 -3.11
CA LYS A 102 11.39 12.91 -2.63
C LYS A 102 10.35 11.81 -2.84
N ALA A 103 10.35 11.19 -4.02
CA ALA A 103 9.45 10.08 -4.34
C ALA A 103 9.64 8.90 -3.37
N VAL A 104 10.89 8.48 -3.13
CA VAL A 104 11.20 7.39 -2.18
C VAL A 104 10.88 7.78 -0.74
N LEU A 105 11.14 9.02 -0.32
CA LEU A 105 10.81 9.47 1.03
C LEU A 105 9.30 9.48 1.27
N SER A 106 8.50 9.94 0.29
CA SER A 106 7.04 9.86 0.33
C SER A 106 6.57 8.42 0.47
N ASP A 107 7.18 7.51 -0.30
CA ASP A 107 6.84 6.10 -0.30
C ASP A 107 7.10 5.41 1.04
N ILE A 108 8.24 5.71 1.67
CA ILE A 108 8.56 5.24 3.03
C ILE A 108 7.51 5.75 4.03
N GLY A 109 7.20 7.04 4.00
CA GLY A 109 6.25 7.66 4.92
C GLY A 109 4.84 7.07 4.79
N VAL A 110 4.35 6.95 3.55
CA VAL A 110 3.04 6.35 3.27
C VAL A 110 3.03 4.87 3.64
N SER A 111 4.11 4.14 3.38
CA SER A 111 4.19 2.72 3.73
C SER A 111 4.18 2.49 5.24
N GLY A 112 4.90 3.31 6.00
CA GLY A 112 4.86 3.27 7.47
C GLY A 112 3.49 3.62 8.04
N PHE A 113 2.83 4.64 7.47
CA PHE A 113 1.47 5.02 7.85
C PHE A 113 0.45 3.90 7.60
N TRP A 114 0.51 3.24 6.43
CA TRP A 114 -0.36 2.11 6.14
C TRP A 114 -0.09 0.91 7.04
N ALA A 115 1.16 0.60 7.35
CA ALA A 115 1.48 -0.48 8.29
C ALA A 115 0.80 -0.26 9.65
N PHE A 116 0.79 0.98 10.15
CA PHE A 116 0.08 1.35 11.38
C PHE A 116 -1.45 1.20 11.24
N LEU A 117 -2.05 1.69 10.16
CA LEU A 117 -3.50 1.54 9.95
C LEU A 117 -3.94 0.08 9.78
N TRP A 118 -3.12 -0.76 9.16
CA TRP A 118 -3.36 -2.20 9.08
C TRP A 118 -3.27 -2.88 10.45
N PHE A 119 -2.35 -2.45 11.30
CA PHE A 119 -2.29 -2.90 12.69
C PHE A 119 -3.56 -2.53 13.46
N VAL A 120 -4.03 -1.28 13.34
CA VAL A 120 -5.28 -0.85 13.95
C VAL A 120 -6.48 -1.64 13.38
N SER A 121 -6.51 -1.90 12.07
CA SER A 121 -7.55 -2.72 11.41
C SER A 121 -7.60 -4.12 11.98
N PHE A 122 -6.45 -4.78 12.07
CA PHE A 122 -6.36 -6.11 12.66
C PHE A 122 -6.87 -6.11 14.10
N CYS A 123 -6.35 -5.23 14.96
CA CYS A 123 -6.75 -5.16 16.37
C CYS A 123 -8.24 -4.88 16.53
N PHE A 124 -8.77 -3.91 15.79
CA PHE A 124 -10.17 -3.49 15.91
C PHE A 124 -11.14 -4.55 15.39
N LEU A 125 -10.91 -5.09 14.19
CA LEU A 125 -11.76 -6.13 13.61
C LEU A 125 -11.69 -7.42 14.45
N ALA A 126 -10.50 -7.82 14.92
CA ALA A 126 -10.35 -9.00 15.75
C ALA A 126 -11.07 -8.87 17.11
N ASP A 127 -10.97 -7.71 17.76
CA ASP A 127 -11.69 -7.47 19.02
C ASP A 127 -13.21 -7.51 18.82
N GLN A 128 -13.72 -6.81 17.80
CA GLN A 128 -15.15 -6.81 17.50
C GLN A 128 -15.64 -8.20 17.08
N TRP A 129 -14.84 -8.96 16.32
CA TRP A 129 -15.15 -10.35 16.01
C TRP A 129 -15.22 -11.22 17.26
N ARG A 130 -14.26 -11.09 18.18
CA ARG A 130 -14.19 -11.86 19.43
C ARG A 130 -15.42 -11.69 20.31
N VAL A 131 -15.99 -10.48 20.38
CA VAL A 131 -17.17 -10.18 21.20
C VAL A 131 -18.50 -10.37 20.45
N SER A 132 -18.46 -10.77 19.18
CA SER A 132 -19.66 -11.04 18.37
C SER A 132 -20.42 -12.25 18.91
N LYS A 133 -21.75 -12.15 19.01
CA LYS A 133 -22.59 -13.20 19.60
C LYS A 133 -23.09 -14.16 18.53
N ARG A 134 -23.11 -15.45 18.86
CA ARG A 134 -23.67 -16.49 17.98
C ARG A 134 -25.17 -16.31 17.71
N GLU A 135 -25.90 -15.69 18.63
CA GLU A 135 -27.32 -15.35 18.45
C GLU A 135 -27.54 -14.32 17.33
N ASP A 136 -26.54 -13.51 17.02
CA ASP A 136 -26.61 -12.53 15.93
C ASP A 136 -26.32 -13.17 14.56
N ASN A 137 -25.64 -14.32 14.54
CA ASN A 137 -25.34 -15.09 13.32
C ASN A 137 -25.40 -16.61 13.57
N PRO A 138 -26.59 -17.21 13.69
CA PRO A 138 -26.72 -18.62 14.03
C PRO A 138 -26.22 -19.55 12.92
N MET A 139 -26.27 -19.09 11.66
CA MET A 139 -25.90 -19.87 10.46
C MET A 139 -24.42 -19.71 10.08
N ASN A 140 -23.64 -18.88 10.79
CA ASN A 140 -22.25 -18.54 10.47
C ASN A 140 -22.05 -18.01 9.04
N GLU A 141 -23.04 -17.31 8.49
CA GLU A 141 -22.94 -16.67 7.17
C GLU A 141 -21.86 -15.58 7.20
N GLY A 142 -21.01 -15.51 6.18
CA GLY A 142 -19.93 -14.52 6.10
C GLY A 142 -18.80 -14.68 7.14
N ALA A 143 -18.81 -15.72 7.97
CA ALA A 143 -17.81 -15.91 9.02
C ALA A 143 -16.40 -16.14 8.46
N ASP A 144 -16.28 -16.86 7.34
CA ASP A 144 -15.00 -17.10 6.68
C ASP A 144 -14.48 -15.83 6.00
N ALA A 145 -15.38 -15.03 5.39
CA ALA A 145 -15.04 -13.72 4.84
C ALA A 145 -14.54 -12.75 5.94
N ALA A 146 -15.22 -12.70 7.10
CA ALA A 146 -14.78 -11.88 8.22
C ALA A 146 -13.39 -12.30 8.74
N ARG A 147 -13.17 -13.61 8.91
CA ARG A 147 -11.86 -14.15 9.32
C ARG A 147 -10.77 -13.86 8.28
N ALA A 148 -11.09 -13.94 6.99
CA ALA A 148 -10.18 -13.56 5.93
C ALA A 148 -9.82 -12.07 6.05
N ALA A 149 -10.78 -11.17 6.22
CA ALA A 149 -10.50 -9.75 6.38
C ALA A 149 -9.56 -9.46 7.57
N ILE A 150 -9.76 -10.13 8.71
CA ILE A 150 -8.87 -10.04 9.88
C ILE A 150 -7.46 -10.55 9.54
N ALA A 151 -7.35 -11.76 8.96
CA ALA A 151 -6.07 -12.39 8.67
C ALA A 151 -5.26 -11.59 7.64
N PHE A 152 -5.90 -11.13 6.57
CA PHE A 152 -5.24 -10.32 5.55
C PHE A 152 -4.91 -8.91 6.05
N SER A 153 -5.66 -8.36 7.02
CA SER A 153 -5.25 -7.14 7.72
C SER A 153 -3.96 -7.34 8.51
N PHE A 154 -3.83 -8.47 9.22
CA PHE A 154 -2.60 -8.83 9.94
C PHE A 154 -1.40 -9.00 9.00
N PHE A 155 -1.56 -9.76 7.91
CA PHE A 155 -0.47 -9.96 6.95
C PHE A 155 -0.05 -8.67 6.24
N SER A 156 -0.99 -7.75 6.01
CA SER A 156 -0.70 -6.44 5.42
C SER A 156 0.28 -5.61 6.26
N ILE A 157 0.31 -5.79 7.59
CA ILE A 157 1.27 -5.09 8.45
C ILE A 157 2.70 -5.36 7.97
N PHE A 158 3.02 -6.63 7.71
CA PHE A 158 4.36 -7.05 7.31
C PHE A 158 4.71 -6.61 5.89
N THR A 159 3.75 -6.63 4.96
CA THR A 159 4.01 -6.23 3.58
C THR A 159 4.30 -4.73 3.49
N TRP A 160 3.51 -3.89 4.18
CA TRP A 160 3.73 -2.45 4.23
C TRP A 160 4.99 -2.06 5.03
N ALA A 161 5.28 -2.75 6.15
CA ALA A 161 6.54 -2.55 6.87
C ALA A 161 7.76 -2.94 6.01
N SER A 162 7.66 -4.02 5.23
CA SER A 162 8.72 -4.44 4.30
C SER A 162 8.91 -3.43 3.16
N LEU A 163 7.83 -2.85 2.63
CA LEU A 163 7.90 -1.75 1.65
C LEU A 163 8.64 -0.54 2.23
N ALA A 164 8.30 -0.12 3.45
CA ALA A 164 8.99 0.98 4.12
C ALA A 164 10.50 0.68 4.31
N PHE A 165 10.84 -0.55 4.72
CA PHE A 165 12.23 -0.98 4.87
C PHE A 165 13.00 -0.98 3.55
N LEU A 166 12.44 -1.55 2.48
CA LEU A 166 13.07 -1.53 1.16
C LEU A 166 13.20 -0.11 0.61
N GLY A 167 12.20 0.74 0.83
CA GLY A 167 12.26 2.17 0.52
C GLY A 167 13.41 2.85 1.26
N PHE A 168 13.58 2.57 2.55
CA PHE A 168 14.68 3.12 3.34
C PHE A 168 16.06 2.68 2.83
N ARG A 169 16.20 1.41 2.43
CA ARG A 169 17.42 0.89 1.78
C ARG A 169 17.72 1.65 0.48
N ARG A 170 16.71 1.83 -0.38
CA ARG A 170 16.82 2.57 -1.65
C ARG A 170 17.14 4.05 -1.41
N LEU A 171 16.63 4.66 -0.34
CA LEU A 171 16.93 6.04 0.03
C LEU A 171 18.42 6.23 0.35
N GLY A 172 19.04 5.26 1.03
CA GLY A 172 20.47 5.27 1.33
C GLY A 172 21.33 5.31 0.06
N GLU A 173 21.01 4.47 -0.93
CA GLU A 173 21.69 4.43 -2.23
C GLU A 173 21.56 5.75 -2.99
N ILE A 174 20.35 6.32 -3.03
CA ILE A 174 20.10 7.61 -3.70
C ILE A 174 20.82 8.77 -3.01
N THR A 175 20.85 8.76 -1.67
CA THR A 175 21.51 9.80 -0.88
C THR A 175 23.00 9.80 -1.11
N PHE A 176 23.63 8.61 -1.14
CA PHE A 176 25.04 8.48 -1.50
C PHE A 176 25.33 9.00 -2.93
N GLN A 177 24.47 8.70 -3.89
CA GLN A 177 24.61 9.20 -5.26
C GLN A 177 24.47 10.73 -5.35
N GLU A 178 23.56 11.31 -4.57
CA GLU A 178 23.41 12.77 -4.46
C GLU A 178 24.70 13.41 -3.94
N GLU A 179 25.25 12.90 -2.84
CA GLU A 179 26.52 13.38 -2.26
C GLU A 179 27.69 13.24 -3.25
N TYR A 180 27.81 12.08 -3.91
CA TYR A 180 28.85 11.85 -4.91
C TYR A 180 28.80 12.90 -6.05
N ASN A 181 27.61 13.16 -6.59
CA ASN A 181 27.44 14.15 -7.66
C ASN A 181 27.76 15.58 -7.19
N THR A 182 27.53 15.90 -5.91
CA THR A 182 27.91 17.21 -5.35
C THR A 182 29.41 17.37 -5.15
N LEU A 183 30.13 16.29 -4.82
CA LEU A 183 31.58 16.30 -4.59
C LEU A 183 32.40 16.22 -5.89
N PHE A 184 31.88 15.51 -6.90
CA PHE A 184 32.55 15.27 -8.17
C PHE A 184 31.67 15.72 -9.36
N PRO A 185 31.49 17.04 -9.56
CA PRO A 185 30.71 17.55 -10.69
C PRO A 185 31.39 17.18 -12.02
N THR A 186 30.62 16.59 -12.95
CA THR A 186 31.10 16.06 -14.24
C THR A 186 31.45 17.13 -15.27
N SER A 187 31.27 18.42 -14.97
CA SER A 187 31.64 19.54 -15.84
C SER A 187 32.46 20.59 -15.08
N PRO A 188 33.62 21.03 -15.59
CA PRO A 188 34.32 22.16 -15.01
C PRO A 188 33.45 23.43 -15.13
N PRO A 189 33.60 24.40 -14.20
CA PRO A 189 32.92 25.67 -14.33
C PRO A 189 33.36 26.33 -15.64
N VAL A 190 32.40 26.70 -16.46
CA VAL A 190 32.64 27.61 -17.60
C VAL A 190 33.05 28.93 -16.96
N LEU A 191 34.35 29.24 -17.00
CA LEU A 191 34.88 30.55 -16.66
C LEU A 191 34.25 31.59 -17.60
N PRO A 192 33.88 32.77 -17.08
CA PRO A 192 33.16 33.81 -17.82
C PRO A 192 33.93 34.36 -19.02
#